data_AF-A0A6N4WNQ0-F1
#
_entry.id   AF-A0A6N4WNQ0-F1
#
_cell.length_a   1.000
_cell.length_b   1.000
_cell.length_c   1.000
_cell.angle_alpha   90.00
_cell.angle_beta   90.00
_cell.angle_gamma   90.00
#
_symmetry.space_group_name_H-M   'P 1'
#
loop_
_entity.id
_entity.type
_entity.pdbx_description
1 polymer ?
#
loop_
_entity_poly.entity_id
_entity_poly.type
_entity_poly.pdbx_seq_one_letter_code
_entity_poly.pdbx_strand_id
1 'polypeptide(L)' 'MNKLCIFVTLTVFSYLGWRLGAPYGIYAAFAFSSTMSLFGVYVGWRINRDFLE' A
#
# COMPACT_ATOMS: atom_id res chain seq x y z
N MET A 1 16.99 -2.48 -7.69
CA MET A 1 15.93 -1.66 -8.35
C MET A 1 14.77 -1.45 -7.37
N ASN A 2 15.07 -0.89 -6.19
CA ASN A 2 14.24 -1.14 -4.99
C ASN A 2 13.05 -0.18 -4.85
N LYS A 3 13.15 1.01 -5.45
CA LYS A 3 12.10 2.04 -5.37
C LYS A 3 10.87 1.66 -6.20
N LEU A 4 11.04 0.94 -7.31
CA LEU A 4 9.92 0.50 -8.17
C LEU A 4 9.04 -0.53 -7.46
N CYS A 5 9.64 -1.49 -6.75
CA CYS A 5 8.87 -2.53 -6.05
C CYS A 5 7.98 -1.91 -4.95
N ILE A 6 8.55 -0.98 -4.17
CA ILE A 6 7.83 -0.21 -3.14
C ILE A 6 6.73 0.67 -3.78
N PHE A 7 7.00 1.29 -4.92
CA PHE A 7 6.03 2.14 -5.60
C PHE A 7 4.82 1.33 -6.12
N VAL A 8 5.07 0.14 -6.66
CA VAL A 8 4.03 -0.78 -7.13
C VAL A 8 3.19 -1.29 -5.97
N THR A 9 3.82 -1.79 -4.90
CA THR A 9 3.05 -2.28 -3.74
C THR A 9 2.27 -1.16 -3.08
N LEU A 10 2.88 0.01 -2.87
CA LEU A 10 2.19 1.17 -2.32
C LEU A 10 0.94 1.52 -3.15
N THR A 11 1.05 1.63 -4.47
CA THR A 11 -0.09 1.96 -5.35
C THR A 11 -1.22 0.94 -5.25
N VAL A 12 -0.89 -0.36 -5.27
CA VAL A 12 -1.87 -1.44 -5.18
C VAL A 12 -2.60 -1.42 -3.83
N PHE A 13 -1.85 -1.30 -2.74
CA PHE A 13 -2.43 -1.27 -1.39
C PHE A 13 -3.22 0.02 -1.12
N SER A 14 -2.77 1.19 -1.59
CA SER A 14 -3.54 2.44 -1.51
C SER A 14 -4.89 2.32 -2.24
N TYR A 15 -4.89 1.74 -3.44
CA TYR A 15 -6.13 1.54 -4.21
C TYR A 15 -7.09 0.57 -3.51
N LEU A 16 -6.58 -0.53 -2.96
CA LEU A 16 -7.38 -1.47 -2.17
C LEU A 16 -7.93 -0.82 -0.89
N GLY A 17 -7.12 -0.04 -0.18
CA GLY A 17 -7.55 0.71 1.00
C GLY A 17 -8.64 1.72 0.68
N TRP A 18 -8.51 2.44 -0.43
CA TRP A 18 -9.53 3.37 -0.90
C TRP A 18 -10.84 2.65 -1.26
N ARG A 19 -10.75 1.53 -2.00
CA ARG A 19 -11.93 0.76 -2.41
C ARG A 19 -12.66 0.13 -1.22
N LEU A 20 -11.93 -0.31 -0.20
CA LEU A 20 -12.49 -0.85 1.03
C LEU A 20 -13.11 0.23 1.92
N GLY A 21 -12.54 1.44 1.95
CA GLY A 21 -13.06 2.55 2.75
C GLY A 21 -14.10 3.42 2.05
N ALA A 22 -14.18 3.40 0.72
CA ALA A 22 -15.19 4.12 -0.08
C ALA A 22 -16.65 3.90 0.39
N PRO A 23 -17.11 2.68 0.73
CA PRO A 23 -18.46 2.47 1.24
C PRO A 23 -18.72 3.06 2.64
N TYR A 24 -17.67 3.36 3.40
CA TYR A 24 -17.76 3.92 4.77
C TYR A 24 -17.59 5.45 4.80
N GLY A 25 -17.48 6.10 3.63
CA GLY A 25 -17.34 7.54 3.49
C GLY A 25 -15.91 8.02 3.25
N ILE A 26 -15.76 9.28 2.86
CA ILE A 26 -14.48 9.88 2.43
C ILE A 26 -13.41 9.82 3.52
N TYR A 27 -13.77 10.09 4.78
CA TYR A 27 -12.81 10.05 5.89
C TYR A 27 -12.32 8.63 6.19
N ALA A 28 -13.20 7.63 6.08
CA ALA A 28 -12.83 6.24 6.23
C ALA A 28 -11.96 5.77 5.04
N ALA A 29 -12.32 6.13 3.81
CA ALA A 29 -11.50 5.88 2.62
C ALA A 29 -10.10 6.49 2.74
N PHE A 30 -9.99 7.70 3.28
CA PHE A 30 -8.71 8.35 3.51
C PHE A 30 -7.89 7.63 4.58
N ALA A 31 -8.49 7.33 5.73
CA ALA A 31 -7.82 6.61 6.82
C ALA A 31 -7.35 5.21 6.37
N PHE A 32 -8.23 4.44 5.73
CA PHE A 32 -7.90 3.10 5.22
C PHE A 32 -6.82 3.17 4.14
N SER A 33 -6.91 4.10 3.19
CA SER A 33 -5.89 4.28 2.16
C SER A 33 -4.53 4.63 2.76
N SER A 34 -4.47 5.53 3.74
CA SER A 34 -3.22 5.87 4.43
C SER A 34 -2.62 4.67 5.17
N THR A 35 -3.42 3.91 5.93
CA THR A 35 -2.93 2.72 6.64
C THR A 35 -2.47 1.62 5.70
N MET A 36 -3.21 1.40 4.60
CA MET A 36 -2.86 0.37 3.62
C MET A 36 -1.62 0.76 2.82
N SER A 37 -1.42 2.05 2.54
CA SER A 37 -0.21 2.56 1.89
C SER A 37 1.04 2.28 2.73
N LEU A 38 0.99 2.52 4.03
CA LEU A 38 2.08 2.18 4.97
C LEU A 38 2.36 0.67 4.98
N PHE A 39 1.30 -0.14 4.99
CA PHE A 39 1.42 -1.59 4.88
C PHE A 39 2.07 -2.01 3.55
N GLY A 40 1.71 -1.36 2.44
CA GLY A 40 2.29 -1.61 1.12
C GLY A 40 3.78 -1.27 1.02
N VAL A 41 4.25 -0.25 1.74
CA VAL A 41 5.70 0.04 1.85
C VAL A 41 6.41 -1.05 2.62
N TYR A 42 5.86 -1.49 3.75
CA TYR A 42 6.43 -2.57 4.55
C TYR A 42 6.51 -3.88 3.76
N VAL A 43 5.43 -4.25 3.06
CA VAL A 43 5.40 -5.43 2.19
C VAL A 43 6.38 -5.30 1.03
N GLY A 44 6.41 -4.16 0.35
CA GLY A 44 7.36 -3.92 -0.74
C GLY A 44 8.82 -3.98 -0.29
N TRP A 45 9.12 -3.49 0.91
CA TRP A 45 10.45 -3.60 1.51
C TRP A 45 10.78 -5.05 1.89
N ARG A 46 9.83 -5.80 2.46
CA ARG A 46 10.02 -7.22 2.80
C ARG A 46 10.27 -8.07 1.57
N ILE A 47 9.47 -7.91 0.52
CA ILE A 47 9.64 -8.61 -0.77
C ILE A 47 11.00 -8.25 -1.38
N ASN A 48 11.40 -6.98 -1.32
CA ASN A 48 12.71 -6.57 -1.80
C ASN A 48 13.87 -7.19 -1.02
N ARG A 49 13.70 -7.48 0.28
CA ARG A 49 14.70 -8.21 1.06
C ARG A 49 14.76 -9.69 0.73
N ASP A 50 13.61 -10.33 0.53
CA ASP A 50 13.52 -11.77 0.29
C ASP A 50 13.96 -12.17 -1.14
N PHE A 51 13.72 -11.33 -2.15
CA PHE A 51 13.91 -11.69 -3.57
C PHE A 51 15.11 -11.02 -4.26
N LEU A 52 15.70 -9.97 -3.66
CA LEU A 52 16.67 -9.09 -4.32
C LEU A 52 17.98 -8.92 -3.51
N GLU A 53 18.15 -9.74 -2.47
CA GLU A 53 19.40 -9.87 -1.70
C GLU A 53 20.20 -11.10 -2.18
#